data_AF-A0A7M7IZ42-F1
#
_entry.id   AF-A0A7M7IZ42-F1
#
_cell.length_a   1.000
_cell.length_b   1.000
_cell.length_c   1.000
_cell.angle_alpha   90.00
_cell.angle_beta   90.00
_cell.angle_gamma   90.00
#
_symmetry.space_group_name_H-M   'P 1'
#
loop_
_entity.id
_entity.type
_entity.pdbx_description
1 polymer ?
#
loop_
_entity_poly.entity_id
_entity_poly.type
_entity_poly.pdbx_seq_one_letter_code
_entity_poly.pdbx_strand_id
1 'polypeptide(L)'
;MSASSIIILLALLSVFLFVVNGDEECYAEIDIPHLLMGTKTAYESSRGNATRLPIESACKPVQIWALIRHGARYPDSNVIKQFSQLNGLRDEILLNHNQRGKLCDADLKNLREWKMNPEPNKMPAKELTESGKKEMREFARRLKDSYPELLHVESSQNCTEADYKFRATDIQRTKASMEAFMDGLLEGKKVKPEEPPKKDSLLYTYKNCPAYEDSLISDPIVNSETIKFTNGPDFRAVQQNVSDRLGFESLIDTDAMLFVYEICRFETAWHGRSAWCAAFSSKDINVLEYREDIGCYYYCGPGRRINEMLGCPPLQDMIRRFRNFEKNADEPKAVFYFTHTVTLQATMAAMGIGKDKYPLLSSNYHAAGDRTFKTSLIGPFAGNLVAVFHRCSNNGVTQHKVTLHVSERLWPVSGCADGICDWEIFEQKYADAADQCNLHFCNSPID
;
A
#
# COMPACT_ATOMS: atom_id res chain seq x y z
N MET A 1 10.01 67.50 2.25
CA MET A 1 10.37 66.34 1.40
C MET A 1 10.11 66.73 -0.04
N SER A 2 11.13 66.65 -0.90
CA SER A 2 11.04 67.13 -2.29
C SER A 2 10.08 66.27 -3.11
N ALA A 3 9.42 66.85 -4.11
CA ALA A 3 8.50 66.14 -5.01
C ALA A 3 9.17 64.92 -5.71
N SER A 4 10.49 64.98 -5.88
CA SER A 4 11.30 63.88 -6.44
C SER A 4 11.38 62.65 -5.52
N SER A 5 11.23 62.82 -4.21
CA SER A 5 11.27 61.72 -3.23
C SER A 5 9.96 60.91 -3.19
N ILE A 6 8.84 61.49 -3.63
CA ILE A 6 7.52 60.83 -3.65
C ILE A 6 7.35 59.98 -4.93
N ILE A 7 7.92 60.43 -6.05
CA ILE A 7 7.85 59.70 -7.33
C ILE A 7 8.70 58.42 -7.29
N ILE A 8 9.86 58.44 -6.62
CA ILE A 8 10.71 57.25 -6.45
C ILE A 8 10.06 56.24 -5.48
N LEU A 9 9.33 56.70 -4.45
CA LEU A 9 8.60 55.82 -3.54
C LEU A 9 7.41 55.13 -4.24
N LEU A 10 6.68 55.85 -5.10
CA LEU A 10 5.59 55.29 -5.90
C LEU A 10 6.08 54.33 -7.00
N ALA A 11 7.22 54.62 -7.62
CA ALA A 11 7.84 53.72 -8.59
C ALA A 11 8.36 52.43 -7.93
N LEU A 12 8.90 52.50 -6.71
CA LEU A 12 9.33 51.32 -5.94
C LEU A 12 8.14 50.51 -5.37
N LEU A 13 7.00 51.15 -5.10
CA LEU A 13 5.76 50.44 -4.74
C LEU A 13 5.07 49.77 -5.93
N SER A 14 5.22 50.31 -7.15
CA SER A 14 4.68 49.68 -8.37
C SER A 14 5.44 48.44 -8.85
N VAL A 15 6.67 48.20 -8.35
CA VAL A 15 7.49 47.03 -8.73
C VAL A 15 7.19 45.80 -7.85
N PHE A 16 6.39 45.92 -6.79
CA PHE A 16 5.98 44.82 -5.91
C PHE A 16 4.53 44.34 -6.11
N LEU A 17 3.91 44.67 -7.25
CA LEU A 17 2.60 44.14 -7.66
C LEU A 17 2.69 43.38 -8.99
N PHE A 18 3.74 42.58 -9.17
CA PHE A 18 3.53 41.33 -9.90
C PHE A 18 2.92 40.36 -8.90
N VAL A 19 1.59 40.42 -8.78
CA VAL A 19 0.84 39.20 -8.46
C VAL A 19 1.22 38.25 -9.59
N VAL A 20 2.19 37.37 -9.33
CA VAL A 20 2.31 36.15 -10.10
C VAL A 20 0.99 35.44 -9.81
N ASN A 21 -0.02 35.68 -10.65
CA ASN A 21 -1.03 34.67 -10.89
C ASN A 21 -0.23 33.48 -11.40
N GLY A 22 0.28 32.66 -10.48
CA GLY A 22 0.73 31.34 -10.87
C GLY A 22 -0.52 30.71 -11.43
N ASP A 23 -0.57 30.53 -12.75
CA ASP A 23 -1.60 29.73 -13.38
C ASP A 23 -1.70 28.46 -12.53
N GLU A 24 -2.85 28.27 -11.87
CA GLU A 24 -3.03 27.09 -11.04
C GLU A 24 -2.86 25.88 -11.95
N GLU A 25 -1.84 25.07 -11.65
CA GLU A 25 -1.44 23.94 -12.48
C GLU A 25 -2.66 23.06 -12.78
N CYS A 26 -2.89 22.86 -14.08
CA CYS A 26 -4.07 22.16 -14.60
C CYS A 26 -3.85 20.66 -14.45
N TYR A 27 -4.64 20.00 -13.60
CA TYR A 27 -4.39 18.59 -13.29
C TYR A 27 -4.46 17.74 -14.55
N ALA A 28 -5.39 18.01 -15.46
CA ALA A 28 -5.55 17.32 -16.74
C ALA A 28 -4.30 17.33 -17.63
N GLU A 29 -3.43 18.33 -17.47
CA GLU A 29 -2.25 18.56 -18.32
C GLU A 29 -0.94 18.07 -17.69
N ILE A 30 -0.98 17.60 -16.43
CA ILE A 30 0.20 17.04 -15.77
C ILE A 30 0.52 15.68 -16.39
N ASP A 31 1.70 15.53 -17.01
CA ASP A 31 2.15 14.26 -17.60
C ASP A 31 2.14 13.11 -16.58
N ILE A 32 2.72 13.34 -15.41
CA ILE A 32 2.81 12.36 -14.32
C ILE A 32 2.26 12.99 -13.04
N PRO A 33 0.95 12.84 -12.75
CA PRO A 33 0.37 13.41 -11.53
C PRO A 33 0.89 12.69 -10.28
N HIS A 34 0.56 13.23 -9.10
CA HIS A 34 0.81 12.53 -7.85
C HIS A 34 -0.08 11.29 -7.73
N LEU A 35 0.51 10.10 -7.70
CA LEU A 35 -0.21 8.82 -7.75
C LEU A 35 -0.21 8.04 -6.41
N LEU A 36 0.54 8.50 -5.40
CA LEU A 36 0.63 7.84 -4.11
C LEU A 36 -0.50 8.31 -3.19
N MET A 37 -1.36 7.39 -2.77
CA MET A 37 -2.55 7.72 -1.99
C MET A 37 -2.83 6.63 -0.95
N GLY A 38 -1.82 6.35 -0.11
CA GLY A 38 -1.87 5.35 0.96
C GLY A 38 -2.21 3.94 0.46
N THR A 39 -2.97 3.18 1.24
CA THR A 39 -3.29 1.77 0.93
C THR A 39 -4.12 1.54 -0.34
N LYS A 40 -4.65 2.60 -0.99
CA LYS A 40 -5.41 2.51 -2.26
C LYS A 40 -4.58 2.88 -3.49
N THR A 41 -3.27 3.02 -3.33
CA THR A 41 -2.34 3.24 -4.43
C THR A 41 -2.32 2.03 -5.37
N ALA A 42 -2.35 2.30 -6.68
CA ALA A 42 -2.17 1.30 -7.72
C ALA A 42 -0.78 0.67 -7.61
N TYR A 43 -0.65 -0.64 -7.84
CA TYR A 43 0.64 -1.30 -7.62
C TYR A 43 1.74 -0.77 -8.54
N GLU A 44 1.39 -0.55 -9.81
CA GLU A 44 2.35 -0.06 -10.82
C GLU A 44 2.94 1.30 -10.47
N SER A 45 2.16 2.17 -9.80
CA SER A 45 2.59 3.51 -9.40
C SER A 45 3.54 3.51 -8.21
N SER A 46 3.62 2.42 -7.46
CA SER A 46 4.39 2.39 -6.21
C SER A 46 5.26 1.16 -6.01
N ARG A 47 5.30 0.20 -6.93
CA ARG A 47 6.23 -0.93 -6.86
C ARG A 47 7.70 -0.49 -7.01
N GLY A 48 8.62 -1.32 -6.54
CA GLY A 48 10.03 -1.23 -6.88
C GLY A 48 10.33 -1.79 -8.28
N ASN A 49 11.61 -1.78 -8.64
CA ASN A 49 12.07 -2.28 -9.95
C ASN A 49 12.46 -3.76 -9.95
N ALA A 50 12.08 -4.53 -8.91
CA ALA A 50 12.32 -5.98 -8.78
C ALA A 50 13.76 -6.41 -9.11
N THR A 51 14.73 -5.49 -9.00
CA THR A 51 16.07 -5.70 -9.50
C THR A 51 16.77 -6.64 -8.55
N ARG A 52 16.94 -7.89 -8.97
CA ARG A 52 17.76 -8.86 -8.27
C ARG A 52 19.17 -8.28 -8.19
N LEU A 53 19.62 -7.96 -6.98
CA LEU A 53 21.03 -7.62 -6.79
C LEU A 53 21.87 -8.84 -7.19
N PRO A 54 22.98 -8.65 -7.90
CA PRO A 54 23.94 -9.71 -8.12
C PRO A 54 24.53 -10.10 -6.76
N ILE A 55 23.98 -11.16 -6.18
CA ILE A 55 24.66 -11.87 -5.09
C ILE A 55 25.88 -12.56 -5.73
N GLU A 56 26.97 -12.70 -4.98
CA GLU A 56 28.18 -13.41 -5.40
C GLU A 56 27.86 -14.62 -6.29
N SER A 57 28.64 -14.85 -7.36
CA SER A 57 28.37 -15.89 -8.38
C SER A 57 28.18 -17.30 -7.82
N ALA A 58 28.64 -17.54 -6.60
CA ALA A 58 28.51 -18.80 -5.86
C ALA A 58 27.14 -19.00 -5.18
N CYS A 59 26.28 -17.99 -5.13
CA CYS A 59 24.98 -18.02 -4.45
C CYS A 59 23.83 -18.27 -5.45
N LYS A 60 22.98 -19.25 -5.14
CA LYS A 60 21.78 -19.56 -5.92
C LYS A 60 20.52 -19.45 -5.06
N PRO A 61 19.43 -18.85 -5.57
CA PRO A 61 18.15 -18.88 -4.87
C PRO A 61 17.64 -20.33 -4.82
N VAL A 62 17.16 -20.76 -3.66
CA VAL A 62 16.65 -22.12 -3.44
C VAL A 62 15.20 -22.15 -2.92
N GLN A 63 14.72 -21.06 -2.30
CA GLN A 63 13.31 -20.90 -1.93
C GLN A 63 12.85 -19.45 -2.06
N ILE A 64 11.61 -19.27 -2.55
CA ILE A 64 10.84 -18.02 -2.42
C ILE A 64 9.70 -18.23 -1.42
N TRP A 65 9.58 -17.33 -0.45
CA TRP A 65 8.43 -17.21 0.42
C TRP A 65 7.79 -15.83 0.21
N ALA A 66 6.48 -15.78 -0.02
CA ALA A 66 5.79 -14.54 -0.34
C ALA A 66 4.45 -14.42 0.38
N LEU A 67 4.22 -13.26 0.98
CA LEU A 67 2.94 -12.82 1.52
C LEU A 67 2.44 -11.63 0.71
N ILE A 68 1.32 -11.79 0.02
CA ILE A 68 0.87 -10.89 -1.04
C ILE A 68 -0.54 -10.40 -0.70
N ARG A 69 -0.74 -9.09 -0.65
CA ARG A 69 -2.08 -8.49 -0.55
C ARG A 69 -2.80 -8.65 -1.88
N HIS A 70 -4.13 -8.81 -1.87
CA HIS A 70 -4.93 -8.74 -3.09
C HIS A 70 -4.66 -7.46 -3.92
N GLY A 71 -4.89 -7.55 -5.24
CA GLY A 71 -4.82 -6.41 -6.16
C GLY A 71 -5.95 -5.38 -5.98
N ALA A 72 -6.01 -4.41 -6.88
CA ALA A 72 -7.02 -3.37 -6.90
C ALA A 72 -8.45 -3.94 -6.93
N ARG A 73 -9.31 -3.43 -6.05
CA ARG A 73 -10.69 -3.89 -5.86
C ARG A 73 -11.70 -2.77 -6.06
N TYR A 74 -12.96 -3.14 -6.24
CA TYR A 74 -14.06 -2.19 -6.10
C TYR A 74 -14.25 -1.76 -4.63
N PRO A 75 -14.90 -0.61 -4.39
CA PRO A 75 -15.13 -0.10 -3.04
C PRO A 75 -16.12 -0.97 -2.26
N ASP A 76 -16.30 -0.63 -0.99
CA ASP A 76 -17.32 -1.23 -0.15
C ASP A 76 -18.73 -0.78 -0.60
N SER A 77 -19.75 -1.60 -0.34
CA SER A 77 -21.12 -1.34 -0.81
C SER A 77 -21.69 -0.01 -0.32
N ASN A 78 -21.28 0.47 0.86
CA ASN A 78 -21.68 1.76 1.38
C ASN A 78 -21.12 2.93 0.55
N VAL A 79 -19.88 2.82 0.08
CA VAL A 79 -19.25 3.83 -0.80
C VAL A 79 -19.92 3.80 -2.18
N ILE A 80 -20.14 2.61 -2.74
CA ILE A 80 -20.81 2.45 -4.05
C ILE A 80 -22.21 3.10 -4.04
N LYS A 81 -22.97 2.97 -2.95
CA LYS A 81 -24.30 3.59 -2.80
C LYS A 81 -24.25 5.13 -2.80
N GLN A 82 -23.13 5.73 -2.39
CA GLN A 82 -22.96 7.18 -2.36
C GLN A 82 -22.59 7.75 -3.74
N PHE A 83 -22.20 6.92 -4.72
CA PHE A 83 -21.78 7.40 -6.05
C PHE A 83 -22.84 8.20 -6.81
N SER A 84 -24.13 8.04 -6.51
CA SER A 84 -25.19 8.89 -7.06
C SER A 84 -25.04 10.36 -6.67
N GLN A 85 -24.42 10.66 -5.52
CA GLN A 85 -24.19 12.02 -5.02
C GLN A 85 -23.09 12.75 -5.81
N LEU A 86 -22.19 12.03 -6.48
CA LEU A 86 -21.09 12.62 -7.25
C LEU A 86 -21.59 13.49 -8.41
N ASN A 87 -22.72 13.15 -9.04
CA ASN A 87 -23.30 14.01 -10.09
C ASN A 87 -23.74 15.36 -9.54
N GLY A 88 -24.37 15.38 -8.35
CA GLY A 88 -24.77 16.64 -7.70
C GLY A 88 -23.57 17.49 -7.31
N LEU A 89 -22.55 16.86 -6.72
CA LEU A 89 -21.31 17.55 -6.35
C LEU A 89 -20.56 18.10 -7.58
N ARG A 90 -20.53 17.33 -8.68
CA ARG A 90 -19.97 17.78 -9.96
C ARG A 90 -20.69 19.04 -10.44
N ASP A 91 -22.02 19.01 -10.48
CA ASP A 91 -22.82 20.12 -10.99
C ASP A 91 -22.67 21.37 -10.12
N GLU A 92 -22.57 21.21 -8.80
CA GLU A 92 -22.25 22.28 -7.85
C GLU A 92 -20.86 22.90 -8.11
N ILE A 93 -19.81 22.08 -8.29
CA ILE A 93 -18.46 22.56 -8.62
C ILE A 93 -18.46 23.37 -9.92
N LEU A 94 -19.16 22.88 -10.95
CA LEU A 94 -19.27 23.58 -12.23
C LEU A 94 -20.00 24.92 -12.10
N LEU A 95 -21.02 25.02 -11.24
CA LEU A 95 -21.74 26.27 -10.96
C LEU A 95 -20.86 27.25 -10.17
N ASN A 96 -20.18 26.77 -9.14
CA ASN A 96 -19.26 27.55 -8.30
C ASN A 96 -18.12 28.17 -9.13
N HIS A 97 -17.63 27.42 -10.12
CA HIS A 97 -16.57 27.89 -11.00
C HIS A 97 -16.94 29.15 -11.79
N ASN A 98 -18.22 29.33 -12.17
CA ASN A 98 -18.66 30.54 -12.88
C ASN A 98 -18.45 31.84 -12.09
N GLN A 99 -18.20 31.74 -10.77
CA GLN A 99 -17.99 32.90 -9.90
C GLN A 99 -16.57 32.95 -9.32
N ARG A 100 -16.05 31.83 -8.77
CA ARG A 100 -14.84 31.85 -7.93
C ARG A 100 -13.98 30.59 -7.94
N GLY A 101 -14.35 29.55 -8.69
CA GLY A 101 -13.55 28.33 -8.76
C GLY A 101 -12.26 28.54 -9.55
N LYS A 102 -11.26 27.69 -9.31
CA LYS A 102 -9.91 27.87 -9.87
C LYS A 102 -9.43 26.72 -10.74
N LEU A 103 -10.25 25.68 -10.92
CA LEU A 103 -10.00 24.63 -11.91
C LEU A 103 -9.82 25.23 -13.32
N CYS A 104 -8.85 24.76 -14.07
CA CYS A 104 -8.65 25.12 -15.48
C CYS A 104 -9.76 24.55 -16.38
N ASP A 105 -9.85 25.07 -17.61
CA ASP A 105 -10.84 24.61 -18.61
C ASP A 105 -10.75 23.11 -18.91
N ALA A 106 -9.55 22.53 -18.95
CA ALA A 106 -9.38 21.10 -19.22
C ALA A 106 -9.86 20.22 -18.04
N ASP A 107 -9.60 20.64 -16.79
CA ASP A 107 -10.13 19.96 -15.60
C ASP A 107 -11.67 20.03 -15.55
N LEU A 108 -12.24 21.22 -15.83
CA LEU A 108 -13.68 21.42 -15.89
C LEU A 108 -14.35 20.61 -17.00
N LYS A 109 -13.70 20.51 -18.17
CA LYS A 109 -14.16 19.68 -19.28
C LYS A 109 -14.20 18.21 -18.86
N ASN A 110 -13.09 17.69 -18.31
CA ASN A 110 -13.02 16.30 -17.84
C ASN A 110 -14.06 16.02 -16.76
N LEU A 111 -14.26 16.94 -15.82
CA LEU A 111 -15.24 16.81 -14.76
C LEU A 111 -16.68 16.83 -15.34
N ARG A 112 -16.97 17.68 -16.32
CA ARG A 112 -18.29 17.76 -17.01
C ARG A 112 -18.60 16.50 -17.80
N GLU A 113 -17.61 15.93 -18.47
CA GLU A 113 -17.73 14.71 -19.28
C GLU A 113 -17.65 13.44 -18.43
N TRP A 114 -17.25 13.55 -17.16
CA TRP A 114 -17.06 12.42 -16.26
C TRP A 114 -18.33 11.57 -16.14
N LYS A 115 -18.12 10.26 -16.25
CA LYS A 115 -19.10 9.22 -15.97
C LYS A 115 -18.41 8.09 -15.22
N MET A 116 -19.05 7.64 -14.16
CA MET A 116 -18.57 6.49 -13.38
C MET A 116 -18.43 5.26 -14.29
N ASN A 117 -17.22 4.70 -14.36
CA ASN A 117 -16.92 3.52 -15.16
C ASN A 117 -16.10 2.49 -14.34
N PRO A 118 -16.62 1.26 -14.14
CA PRO A 118 -17.95 0.79 -14.56
C PRO A 118 -19.09 1.46 -13.79
N GLU A 119 -20.32 1.39 -14.28
CA GLU A 119 -21.48 1.93 -13.56
C GLU A 119 -21.66 1.24 -12.18
N PRO A 120 -22.21 1.93 -11.16
CA PRO A 120 -22.32 1.38 -9.80
C PRO A 120 -23.04 0.02 -9.70
N ASN A 121 -24.07 -0.22 -10.52
CA ASN A 121 -24.80 -1.49 -10.58
C ASN A 121 -23.99 -2.66 -11.19
N LYS A 122 -22.88 -2.35 -11.86
CA LYS A 122 -21.93 -3.31 -12.44
C LYS A 122 -20.69 -3.50 -11.55
N MET A 123 -20.63 -2.84 -10.40
CA MET A 123 -19.53 -2.98 -9.44
C MET A 123 -19.86 -4.04 -8.37
N PRO A 124 -19.29 -5.25 -8.45
CA PRO A 124 -19.37 -6.19 -7.36
C PRO A 124 -18.55 -5.67 -6.16
N ALA A 125 -19.24 -5.33 -5.07
CA ALA A 125 -18.63 -4.67 -3.92
C ALA A 125 -17.46 -5.48 -3.33
N LYS A 126 -16.34 -4.81 -3.08
CA LYS A 126 -15.08 -5.38 -2.54
C LYS A 126 -14.41 -6.44 -3.41
N GLU A 127 -14.95 -6.80 -4.56
CA GLU A 127 -14.35 -7.81 -5.44
C GLU A 127 -13.16 -7.24 -6.21
N LEU A 128 -12.27 -8.14 -6.63
CA LEU A 128 -11.10 -7.78 -7.43
C LEU A 128 -11.52 -7.20 -8.79
N THR A 129 -10.89 -6.10 -9.20
CA THR A 129 -11.10 -5.48 -10.51
C THR A 129 -10.25 -6.15 -11.60
N GLU A 130 -10.51 -5.83 -12.86
CA GLU A 130 -9.65 -6.27 -13.97
C GLU A 130 -8.25 -5.66 -13.91
N SER A 131 -8.11 -4.40 -13.48
CA SER A 131 -6.78 -3.81 -13.25
C SER A 131 -6.07 -4.57 -12.12
N GLY A 132 -6.77 -4.94 -11.05
CA GLY A 132 -6.23 -5.77 -9.98
C GLY A 132 -5.76 -7.16 -10.45
N LYS A 133 -6.48 -7.81 -11.37
CA LYS A 133 -5.99 -9.06 -11.99
C LYS A 133 -4.74 -8.84 -12.83
N LYS A 134 -4.69 -7.73 -13.59
CA LYS A 134 -3.52 -7.36 -14.40
C LYS A 134 -2.29 -7.14 -13.51
N GLU A 135 -2.43 -6.37 -12.42
CA GLU A 135 -1.36 -6.14 -11.43
C GLU A 135 -0.75 -7.45 -10.94
N MET A 136 -1.58 -8.43 -10.57
CA MET A 136 -1.13 -9.72 -10.06
C MET A 136 -0.41 -10.58 -11.12
N ARG A 137 -0.92 -10.60 -12.36
CA ARG A 137 -0.27 -11.30 -13.49
C ARG A 137 1.11 -10.70 -13.80
N GLU A 138 1.19 -9.38 -13.84
CA GLU A 138 2.43 -8.69 -14.19
C GLU A 138 3.46 -8.82 -13.06
N PHE A 139 3.03 -8.77 -11.80
CA PHE A 139 3.89 -9.08 -10.67
C PHE A 139 4.46 -10.50 -10.75
N ALA A 140 3.62 -11.49 -11.03
CA ALA A 140 4.06 -12.88 -11.20
C ALA A 140 5.13 -13.04 -12.29
N ARG A 141 4.93 -12.39 -13.45
CA ARG A 141 5.90 -12.42 -14.56
C ARG A 141 7.23 -11.78 -14.19
N ARG A 142 7.21 -10.60 -13.56
CA ARG A 142 8.44 -9.95 -13.09
C ARG A 142 9.18 -10.79 -12.06
N LEU A 143 8.45 -11.41 -11.13
CA LEU A 143 9.08 -12.29 -10.13
C LEU A 143 9.73 -13.51 -10.79
N LYS A 144 9.06 -14.09 -11.80
CA LYS A 144 9.60 -15.17 -12.63
C LYS A 144 10.87 -14.76 -13.36
N ASP A 145 10.88 -13.58 -13.98
CA ASP A 145 12.03 -13.03 -14.69
C ASP A 145 13.22 -12.75 -13.75
N SER A 146 12.95 -12.34 -12.50
CA SER A 146 14.00 -12.10 -11.49
C SER A 146 14.58 -13.39 -10.91
N TYR A 147 13.82 -14.50 -10.88
CA TYR A 147 14.23 -15.78 -10.30
C TYR A 147 13.95 -16.98 -11.23
N PRO A 148 14.51 -16.99 -12.45
CA PRO A 148 14.25 -18.05 -13.42
C PRO A 148 14.69 -19.43 -12.92
N GLU A 149 15.70 -19.52 -12.06
CA GLU A 149 16.19 -20.79 -11.49
C GLU A 149 15.13 -21.51 -10.63
N LEU A 150 14.19 -20.76 -10.05
CA LEU A 150 13.11 -21.30 -9.23
C LEU A 150 11.77 -21.36 -9.95
N LEU A 151 11.51 -20.38 -10.82
CA LEU A 151 10.18 -20.10 -11.35
C LEU A 151 10.05 -20.32 -12.85
N HIS A 152 11.16 -20.42 -13.59
CA HIS A 152 11.10 -20.79 -15.00
C HIS A 152 10.95 -22.30 -15.12
N VAL A 153 9.72 -22.74 -15.35
CA VAL A 153 9.42 -24.15 -15.59
C VAL A 153 9.44 -24.39 -17.09
N GLU A 154 10.37 -25.21 -17.58
CA GLU A 154 10.41 -25.60 -18.99
C GLU A 154 9.10 -26.25 -19.44
N SER A 155 8.67 -26.07 -20.69
CA SER A 155 7.40 -26.60 -21.19
C SER A 155 7.25 -28.12 -21.05
N SER A 156 8.36 -28.85 -20.97
CA SER A 156 8.46 -30.31 -20.76
C SER A 156 8.31 -30.75 -19.30
N GLN A 157 8.46 -29.84 -18.34
CA GLN A 157 8.43 -30.13 -16.90
C GLN A 157 7.04 -29.89 -16.33
N ASN A 158 6.52 -30.92 -15.65
CA ASN A 158 5.33 -30.82 -14.80
C ASN A 158 5.72 -30.21 -13.45
N CYS A 159 4.91 -29.28 -12.94
CA CYS A 159 5.00 -28.79 -11.57
C CYS A 159 3.83 -29.33 -10.76
N THR A 160 4.10 -29.64 -9.50
CA THR A 160 3.11 -30.19 -8.58
C THR A 160 3.00 -29.33 -7.32
N GLU A 161 2.11 -29.68 -6.39
CA GLU A 161 2.03 -29.02 -5.09
C GLU A 161 3.31 -29.22 -4.24
N ALA A 162 4.19 -30.16 -4.61
CA ALA A 162 5.49 -30.33 -4.00
C ALA A 162 6.50 -29.25 -4.44
N ASP A 163 6.35 -28.68 -5.63
CA ASP A 163 7.23 -27.61 -6.13
C ASP A 163 6.74 -26.23 -5.68
N TYR A 164 5.44 -25.99 -5.86
CA TYR A 164 4.83 -24.68 -5.63
C TYR A 164 3.58 -24.78 -4.78
N LYS A 165 3.54 -23.95 -3.74
CA LYS A 165 2.40 -23.82 -2.84
C LYS A 165 1.72 -22.48 -3.07
N PHE A 166 0.41 -22.52 -3.35
CA PHE A 166 -0.44 -21.35 -3.45
C PHE A 166 -1.57 -21.47 -2.44
N ARG A 167 -1.82 -20.42 -1.65
CA ARG A 167 -2.99 -20.37 -0.76
C ARG A 167 -3.51 -18.96 -0.57
N ALA A 168 -4.81 -18.79 -0.68
CA ALA A 168 -5.49 -17.54 -0.40
C ALA A 168 -6.37 -17.67 0.86
N THR A 169 -6.75 -16.55 1.48
CA THR A 169 -7.90 -16.55 2.39
C THR A 169 -9.19 -16.92 1.65
N ASP A 170 -10.24 -17.30 2.38
CA ASP A 170 -11.55 -17.65 1.80
C ASP A 170 -12.38 -16.42 1.35
N ILE A 171 -11.74 -15.47 0.67
CA ILE A 171 -12.37 -14.22 0.23
C ILE A 171 -12.16 -14.06 -1.29
N GLN A 172 -13.21 -13.65 -2.02
CA GLN A 172 -13.18 -13.54 -3.48
C GLN A 172 -11.93 -12.81 -4.00
N ARG A 173 -11.63 -11.62 -3.45
CA ARG A 173 -10.53 -10.80 -3.97
C ARG A 173 -9.14 -11.42 -3.79
N THR A 174 -8.93 -12.24 -2.76
CA THR A 174 -7.65 -12.93 -2.54
C THR A 174 -7.55 -14.19 -3.39
N LYS A 175 -8.64 -14.96 -3.54
CA LYS A 175 -8.69 -16.10 -4.47
C LYS A 175 -8.48 -15.66 -5.92
N ALA A 176 -9.21 -14.65 -6.38
CA ALA A 176 -9.05 -14.11 -7.72
C ALA A 176 -7.66 -13.50 -7.96
N SER A 177 -7.03 -12.93 -6.91
CA SER A 177 -5.65 -12.43 -7.00
C SER A 177 -4.65 -13.58 -7.14
N MET A 178 -4.83 -14.65 -6.36
CA MET A 178 -4.03 -15.88 -6.47
C MET A 178 -4.15 -16.50 -7.85
N GLU A 179 -5.37 -16.65 -8.38
CA GLU A 179 -5.61 -17.20 -9.72
C GLU A 179 -4.94 -16.36 -10.81
N ALA A 180 -5.05 -15.03 -10.74
CA ALA A 180 -4.39 -14.13 -11.68
C ALA A 180 -2.85 -14.19 -11.55
N PHE A 181 -2.31 -14.29 -10.34
CA PHE A 181 -0.88 -14.48 -10.14
C PHE A 181 -0.40 -15.83 -10.71
N MET A 182 -1.13 -16.90 -10.46
CA MET A 182 -0.84 -18.23 -11.00
C MET A 182 -0.88 -18.24 -12.54
N ASP A 183 -1.85 -17.56 -13.15
CA ASP A 183 -1.94 -17.39 -14.61
C ASP A 183 -0.68 -16.70 -15.18
N GLY A 184 -0.20 -15.64 -14.52
CA GLY A 184 1.04 -14.96 -14.89
C GLY A 184 2.31 -15.80 -14.68
N LEU A 185 2.34 -16.65 -13.65
CA LEU A 185 3.52 -17.45 -13.27
C LEU A 185 3.63 -18.77 -14.06
N LEU A 186 2.52 -19.50 -14.15
CA LEU A 186 2.49 -20.90 -14.61
C LEU A 186 2.24 -21.06 -16.11
N GLU A 187 1.78 -20.00 -16.80
CA GLU A 187 1.58 -19.96 -18.26
C GLU A 187 0.80 -21.19 -18.79
N GLY A 188 -0.31 -21.52 -18.13
CA GLY A 188 -1.20 -22.63 -18.50
C GLY A 188 -0.94 -23.95 -17.78
N LYS A 189 0.12 -24.07 -16.98
CA LYS A 189 0.36 -25.25 -16.12
C LYS A 189 -0.59 -25.27 -14.93
N LYS A 190 -0.97 -26.47 -14.50
CA LYS A 190 -1.93 -26.68 -13.41
C LYS A 190 -1.22 -27.14 -12.15
N VAL A 191 -1.16 -26.26 -11.16
CA VAL A 191 -0.83 -26.60 -9.77
C VAL A 191 -2.10 -26.35 -8.95
N LYS A 192 -2.49 -27.32 -8.13
CA LYS A 192 -3.69 -27.16 -7.29
C LYS A 192 -3.36 -26.26 -6.09
N PRO A 193 -4.11 -25.18 -5.84
CA PRO A 193 -3.97 -24.40 -4.62
C PRO A 193 -4.38 -25.20 -3.38
N GLU A 194 -3.80 -24.85 -2.23
CA GLU A 194 -4.28 -25.32 -0.93
C GLU A 194 -5.61 -24.63 -0.60
N GLU A 195 -6.58 -25.42 -0.13
CA GLU A 195 -7.86 -24.88 0.33
C GLU A 195 -7.69 -24.11 1.66
N PRO A 196 -8.31 -22.93 1.81
CA PRO A 196 -8.27 -22.19 3.06
C PRO A 196 -8.94 -22.99 4.20
N PRO A 197 -8.32 -23.06 5.39
CA PRO A 197 -8.96 -23.68 6.55
C PRO A 197 -10.13 -22.81 7.04
N LYS A 198 -11.13 -23.43 7.68
CA LYS A 198 -12.31 -22.72 8.24
C LYS A 198 -11.93 -21.61 9.22
N LYS A 199 -10.92 -21.86 10.06
CA LYS A 199 -10.32 -20.88 10.98
C LYS A 199 -8.87 -20.69 10.58
N ASP A 200 -8.63 -19.72 9.70
CA ASP A 200 -7.29 -19.43 9.21
C ASP A 200 -6.50 -18.61 10.23
N SER A 201 -5.59 -19.28 10.94
CA SER A 201 -4.66 -18.72 11.92
C SER A 201 -3.36 -18.21 11.31
N LEU A 202 -3.18 -18.32 9.99
CA LEU A 202 -2.00 -17.82 9.29
C LEU A 202 -2.31 -16.56 8.49
N LEU A 203 -3.34 -16.61 7.63
CA LEU A 203 -3.62 -15.54 6.66
C LEU A 203 -4.79 -14.65 7.06
N TYR A 204 -5.59 -15.05 8.05
CA TYR A 204 -6.81 -14.35 8.45
C TYR A 204 -6.98 -14.21 9.97
N THR A 205 -5.87 -14.25 10.70
CA THR A 205 -5.80 -14.23 12.17
C THR A 205 -6.64 -13.12 12.80
N TYR A 206 -6.53 -11.89 12.27
CA TYR A 206 -7.23 -10.72 12.81
C TYR A 206 -8.77 -10.83 12.77
N LYS A 207 -9.33 -11.69 11.91
CA LYS A 207 -10.77 -11.99 11.89
C LYS A 207 -11.18 -13.13 12.82
N ASN A 208 -10.21 -13.88 13.32
CA ASN A 208 -10.39 -14.99 14.25
C ASN A 208 -9.88 -14.63 15.66
N CYS A 209 -9.77 -13.33 15.97
CA CYS A 209 -9.15 -12.84 17.20
C CYS A 209 -10.08 -11.85 17.93
N PRO A 210 -10.95 -12.35 18.83
CA PRO A 210 -11.86 -11.51 19.62
C PRO A 210 -11.16 -10.36 20.34
N ALA A 211 -10.03 -10.61 21.00
CA ALA A 211 -9.28 -9.55 21.68
C ALA A 211 -8.86 -8.41 20.75
N TYR A 212 -8.53 -8.69 19.48
CA TYR A 212 -8.25 -7.63 18.51
C TYR A 212 -9.51 -6.85 18.15
N GLU A 213 -10.61 -7.53 17.86
CA GLU A 213 -11.89 -6.90 17.54
C GLU A 213 -12.37 -5.98 18.67
N ASP A 214 -12.34 -6.46 19.92
CA ASP A 214 -12.66 -5.69 21.11
C ASP A 214 -11.75 -4.47 21.27
N SER A 215 -10.45 -4.67 21.00
CA SER A 215 -9.46 -3.60 21.10
C SER A 215 -9.69 -2.46 20.11
N LEU A 216 -10.38 -2.68 18.99
CA LEU A 216 -10.72 -1.62 18.03
C LEU A 216 -11.74 -0.63 18.60
N ILE A 217 -12.48 -1.04 19.64
CA ILE A 217 -13.50 -0.24 20.33
C ILE A 217 -12.92 0.31 21.63
N SER A 218 -12.24 -0.53 22.41
CA SER A 218 -11.80 -0.19 23.77
C SER A 218 -10.51 0.63 23.83
N ASP A 219 -9.63 0.52 22.83
CA ASP A 219 -8.37 1.26 22.79
C ASP A 219 -8.54 2.57 22.01
N PRO A 220 -8.58 3.74 22.69
CA PRO A 220 -8.83 5.01 22.03
C PRO A 220 -7.70 5.38 21.05
N ILE A 221 -6.49 4.81 21.18
CA ILE A 221 -5.37 5.16 20.29
C ILE A 221 -5.68 4.81 18.83
N VAL A 222 -6.50 3.78 18.59
CA VAL A 222 -6.84 3.27 17.24
C VAL A 222 -7.31 4.39 16.32
N ASN A 223 -8.11 5.32 16.85
CA ASN A 223 -8.67 6.42 16.09
C ASN A 223 -8.24 7.81 16.59
N SER A 224 -7.75 7.94 17.82
CA SER A 224 -7.53 9.26 18.44
C SER A 224 -6.55 10.14 17.67
N GLU A 225 -5.42 9.61 17.19
CA GLU A 225 -4.46 10.38 16.42
C GLU A 225 -5.01 10.77 15.04
N THR A 226 -5.72 9.88 14.35
CA THR A 226 -6.39 10.21 13.08
C THR A 226 -7.44 11.31 13.26
N ILE A 227 -8.24 11.25 14.34
CA ILE A 227 -9.26 12.26 14.67
C ILE A 227 -8.59 13.60 14.99
N LYS A 228 -7.56 13.60 15.84
CA LYS A 228 -6.80 14.82 16.19
C LYS A 228 -6.18 15.44 14.94
N PHE A 229 -5.59 14.63 14.05
CA PHE A 229 -5.00 15.11 12.80
C PHE A 229 -6.05 15.72 11.87
N THR A 230 -7.21 15.06 11.73
CA THR A 230 -8.34 15.55 10.92
C THR A 230 -8.88 16.89 11.45
N ASN A 231 -8.84 17.09 12.76
CA ASN A 231 -9.23 18.36 13.40
C ASN A 231 -8.08 19.39 13.47
N GLY A 232 -6.89 19.02 12.99
CA GLY A 232 -5.66 19.80 13.08
C GLY A 232 -5.49 20.84 11.97
N PRO A 233 -4.44 21.68 12.09
CA PRO A 233 -4.21 22.78 11.15
C PRO A 233 -3.87 22.31 9.73
N ASP A 234 -3.09 21.23 9.58
CA ASP A 234 -2.69 20.71 8.27
C ASP A 234 -3.89 20.22 7.46
N PHE A 235 -4.78 19.44 8.08
CA PHE A 235 -6.00 18.96 7.42
C PHE A 235 -6.97 20.11 7.13
N ARG A 236 -7.10 21.08 8.05
CA ARG A 236 -7.92 22.27 7.81
C ARG A 236 -7.40 23.10 6.64
N ALA A 237 -6.08 23.20 6.46
CA ALA A 237 -5.49 23.86 5.32
C ALA A 237 -5.86 23.16 4.00
N VAL A 238 -5.85 21.82 3.97
CA VAL A 238 -6.34 21.04 2.82
C VAL A 238 -7.81 21.34 2.53
N GLN A 239 -8.65 21.33 3.57
CA GLN A 239 -10.07 21.62 3.41
C GLN A 239 -10.31 23.02 2.84
N GLN A 240 -9.56 24.02 3.29
CA GLN A 240 -9.60 25.37 2.76
C GLN A 240 -9.14 25.42 1.29
N ASN A 241 -7.98 24.83 0.99
CA ASN A 241 -7.43 24.79 -0.37
C ASN A 241 -8.40 24.15 -1.36
N VAL A 242 -8.99 23.00 -1.00
CA VAL A 242 -9.96 22.29 -1.83
C VAL A 242 -11.23 23.11 -2.00
N SER A 243 -11.73 23.75 -0.93
CA SER A 243 -12.91 24.62 -1.00
C SER A 243 -12.69 25.78 -1.98
N ASP A 244 -11.55 26.46 -1.87
CA ASP A 244 -11.20 27.57 -2.74
C ASP A 244 -11.00 27.13 -4.19
N ARG A 245 -10.32 26.00 -4.41
CA ARG A 245 -10.06 25.45 -5.75
C ARG A 245 -11.36 25.05 -6.45
N LEU A 246 -12.29 24.44 -5.71
CA LEU A 246 -13.61 24.02 -6.20
C LEU A 246 -14.66 25.13 -6.18
N GLY A 247 -14.31 26.32 -5.66
CA GLY A 247 -15.15 27.51 -5.67
C GLY A 247 -16.26 27.57 -4.63
N PHE A 248 -16.20 26.78 -3.56
CA PHE A 248 -17.19 26.85 -2.46
C PHE A 248 -17.04 28.17 -1.67
N GLU A 249 -18.17 28.76 -1.27
CA GLU A 249 -18.17 29.99 -0.46
C GLU A 249 -17.71 29.77 0.98
N SER A 250 -18.10 28.64 1.55
CA SER A 250 -17.69 28.13 2.85
C SER A 250 -16.79 26.91 2.71
N LEU A 251 -16.24 26.42 3.82
CA LEU A 251 -15.56 25.13 3.81
C LEU A 251 -16.50 24.03 3.28
N ILE A 252 -16.01 23.25 2.32
CA ILE A 252 -16.65 22.00 1.91
C ILE A 252 -16.78 21.07 3.12
N ASP A 253 -17.87 20.32 3.19
CA ASP A 253 -18.03 19.31 4.24
C ASP A 253 -16.86 18.29 4.22
N THR A 254 -16.41 17.90 5.41
CA THR A 254 -15.26 16.99 5.56
C THR A 254 -15.53 15.63 4.91
N ASP A 255 -16.73 15.07 5.08
CA ASP A 255 -17.09 13.77 4.51
C ASP A 255 -17.23 13.88 2.99
N ALA A 256 -17.79 14.98 2.48
CA ALA A 256 -17.83 15.25 1.03
C ALA A 256 -16.41 15.35 0.42
N MET A 257 -15.49 16.08 1.05
CA MET A 257 -14.10 16.17 0.58
C MET A 257 -13.39 14.80 0.62
N LEU A 258 -13.55 14.07 1.72
CA LEU A 258 -12.97 12.72 1.85
C LEU A 258 -13.59 11.75 0.84
N PHE A 259 -14.86 11.93 0.46
CA PHE A 259 -15.50 11.14 -0.58
C PHE A 259 -14.95 11.48 -1.98
N VAL A 260 -14.68 12.75 -2.28
CA VAL A 260 -13.96 13.16 -3.50
C VAL A 260 -12.55 12.54 -3.55
N TYR A 261 -11.83 12.55 -2.42
CA TYR A 261 -10.54 11.88 -2.31
C TYR A 261 -10.66 10.36 -2.52
N GLU A 262 -11.70 9.74 -1.96
CA GLU A 262 -11.94 8.30 -2.10
C GLU A 262 -12.17 7.89 -3.56
N ILE A 263 -13.01 8.62 -4.30
CA ILE A 263 -13.24 8.30 -5.72
C ILE A 263 -11.99 8.58 -6.57
N CYS A 264 -11.28 9.68 -6.30
CA CYS A 264 -10.00 9.99 -6.95
C CYS A 264 -9.01 8.80 -6.83
N ARG A 265 -8.87 8.23 -5.63
CA ARG A 265 -7.97 7.10 -5.37
C ARG A 265 -8.37 5.84 -6.12
N PHE A 266 -9.65 5.48 -6.06
CA PHE A 266 -10.14 4.25 -6.69
C PHE A 266 -10.06 4.32 -8.21
N GLU A 267 -10.54 5.39 -8.83
CA GLU A 267 -10.44 5.55 -10.28
C GLU A 267 -9.00 5.65 -10.75
N THR A 268 -8.11 6.31 -9.99
CA THR A 268 -6.67 6.32 -10.29
C THR A 268 -6.08 4.91 -10.22
N ALA A 269 -6.50 4.07 -9.28
CA ALA A 269 -6.05 2.68 -9.19
C ALA A 269 -6.61 1.77 -10.31
N TRP A 270 -7.76 2.13 -10.90
CA TRP A 270 -8.35 1.34 -11.99
C TRP A 270 -7.83 1.78 -13.36
N HIS A 271 -7.69 3.09 -13.56
CA HIS A 271 -7.53 3.71 -14.87
C HIS A 271 -6.25 4.53 -15.01
N GLY A 272 -5.46 4.69 -13.94
CA GLY A 272 -4.24 5.50 -13.90
C GLY A 272 -4.49 7.00 -13.70
N ARG A 273 -5.74 7.47 -13.82
CA ARG A 273 -6.13 8.86 -13.60
C ARG A 273 -7.61 8.97 -13.26
N SER A 274 -7.99 9.99 -12.49
CA SER A 274 -9.39 10.38 -12.23
C SER A 274 -9.58 11.88 -12.39
N ALA A 275 -10.71 12.30 -12.95
CA ALA A 275 -11.10 13.71 -13.03
C ALA A 275 -11.30 14.33 -11.63
N TRP A 276 -11.72 13.52 -10.64
CA TRP A 276 -11.92 13.96 -9.27
C TRP A 276 -10.63 14.33 -8.55
N CYS A 277 -9.47 13.86 -9.03
CA CYS A 277 -8.19 14.23 -8.46
C CYS A 277 -7.82 15.70 -8.72
N ALA A 278 -8.46 16.37 -9.69
CA ALA A 278 -8.26 17.80 -9.95
C ALA A 278 -8.63 18.70 -8.75
N ALA A 279 -9.41 18.17 -7.79
CA ALA A 279 -9.75 18.85 -6.56
C ALA A 279 -8.55 19.09 -5.63
N PHE A 280 -7.45 18.34 -5.79
CA PHE A 280 -6.33 18.33 -4.85
C PHE A 280 -5.01 18.70 -5.53
N SER A 281 -4.17 19.48 -4.84
CA SER A 281 -2.77 19.59 -5.21
C SER A 281 -1.96 18.39 -4.70
N SER A 282 -0.74 18.20 -5.22
CA SER A 282 0.20 17.20 -4.70
C SER A 282 0.51 17.39 -3.20
N LYS A 283 0.48 18.63 -2.70
CA LYS A 283 0.68 18.92 -1.27
C LYS A 283 -0.51 18.46 -0.44
N ASP A 284 -1.73 18.69 -0.93
CA ASP A 284 -2.95 18.23 -0.27
C ASP A 284 -3.00 16.71 -0.19
N ILE A 285 -2.62 16.02 -1.27
CA ILE A 285 -2.56 14.55 -1.28
C ILE A 285 -1.53 14.02 -0.27
N ASN A 286 -0.36 14.65 -0.11
CA ASN A 286 0.62 14.23 0.89
C ASN A 286 0.08 14.33 2.33
N VAL A 287 -0.73 15.36 2.64
CA VAL A 287 -1.38 15.52 3.95
C VAL A 287 -2.46 14.44 4.15
N LEU A 288 -3.30 14.23 3.13
CA LEU A 288 -4.33 13.19 3.16
C LEU A 288 -3.71 11.79 3.27
N GLU A 289 -2.60 11.52 2.60
CA GLU A 289 -1.84 10.28 2.73
C GLU A 289 -1.31 10.09 4.15
N TYR A 290 -0.77 11.13 4.79
CA TYR A 290 -0.30 11.03 6.16
C TYR A 290 -1.43 10.67 7.14
N ARG A 291 -2.63 11.23 6.94
CA ARG A 291 -3.83 10.83 7.69
C ARG A 291 -4.13 9.34 7.54
N GLU A 292 -4.04 8.81 6.33
CA GLU A 292 -4.25 7.38 6.05
C GLU A 292 -3.16 6.50 6.68
N ASP A 293 -1.91 6.99 6.68
CA ASP A 293 -0.79 6.31 7.31
C ASP A 293 -0.97 6.24 8.84
N ILE A 294 -1.36 7.33 9.52
CA ILE A 294 -1.72 7.27 10.96
C ILE A 294 -2.80 6.22 11.20
N GLY A 295 -3.86 6.25 10.37
CA GLY A 295 -4.96 5.30 10.47
C GLY A 295 -4.50 3.85 10.42
N CYS A 296 -3.71 3.46 9.42
CA CYS A 296 -3.17 2.09 9.39
C CYS A 296 -2.08 1.87 10.43
N TYR A 297 -1.28 2.86 10.83
CA TYR A 297 -0.22 2.69 11.81
C TYR A 297 -0.76 2.10 13.12
N TYR A 298 -1.91 2.60 13.57
CA TYR A 298 -2.58 2.08 14.75
C TYR A 298 -3.57 0.95 14.43
N TYR A 299 -4.24 0.94 13.28
CA TYR A 299 -5.17 -0.14 12.94
C TYR A 299 -4.49 -1.47 12.58
N CYS A 300 -3.44 -1.43 11.75
CA CYS A 300 -2.78 -2.59 11.15
C CYS A 300 -1.25 -2.62 11.27
N GLY A 301 -0.63 -1.52 11.65
CA GLY A 301 0.83 -1.33 11.65
C GLY A 301 1.47 -1.43 13.04
N PRO A 302 2.69 -0.92 13.21
CA PRO A 302 3.49 -1.08 14.42
C PRO A 302 3.10 -0.14 15.57
N GLY A 303 2.04 0.66 15.43
CA GLY A 303 1.56 1.55 16.49
C GLY A 303 0.95 0.83 17.69
N ARG A 304 0.67 -0.47 17.59
CA ARG A 304 0.10 -1.27 18.68
C ARG A 304 0.74 -2.65 18.73
N ARG A 305 1.11 -3.09 19.93
CA ARG A 305 1.72 -4.41 20.16
C ARG A 305 0.85 -5.57 19.68
N ILE A 306 -0.47 -5.46 19.82
CA ILE A 306 -1.41 -6.49 19.35
C ILE A 306 -1.29 -6.75 17.85
N ASN A 307 -0.96 -5.74 17.05
CA ASN A 307 -0.77 -5.90 15.61
C ASN A 307 0.50 -6.73 15.31
N GLU A 308 1.60 -6.48 16.03
CA GLU A 308 2.82 -7.29 15.93
C GLU A 308 2.52 -8.77 16.29
N MET A 309 1.74 -9.01 17.34
CA MET A 309 1.34 -10.36 17.74
C MET A 309 0.43 -11.04 16.71
N LEU A 310 -0.49 -10.30 16.08
CA LEU A 310 -1.32 -10.81 14.98
C LEU A 310 -0.51 -11.18 13.74
N GLY A 311 0.60 -10.49 13.51
CA GLY A 311 1.48 -10.66 12.36
C GLY A 311 2.52 -11.76 12.50
N CYS A 312 2.71 -12.31 13.70
CA CYS A 312 3.72 -13.33 13.95
C CYS A 312 3.49 -14.66 13.21
N PRO A 313 2.27 -15.15 12.91
CA PRO A 313 2.12 -16.48 12.32
C PRO A 313 2.74 -16.60 10.92
N PRO A 314 2.57 -15.64 9.98
CA PRO A 314 3.32 -15.66 8.72
C PRO A 314 4.84 -15.58 8.91
N LEU A 315 5.32 -14.80 9.87
CA LEU A 315 6.75 -14.73 10.20
C LEU A 315 7.27 -16.10 10.68
N GLN A 316 6.51 -16.78 11.57
CA GLN A 316 6.83 -18.12 12.04
C GLN A 316 6.85 -19.14 10.89
N ASP A 317 5.90 -19.08 9.95
CA ASP A 317 5.90 -19.97 8.77
C ASP A 317 7.14 -19.76 7.89
N MET A 318 7.53 -18.50 7.64
CA MET A 318 8.74 -18.15 6.87
C MET A 318 10.00 -18.72 7.53
N ILE A 319 10.23 -18.40 8.81
CA ILE A 319 11.43 -18.83 9.54
C ILE A 319 11.51 -20.35 9.63
N ARG A 320 10.39 -21.03 9.93
CA ARG A 320 10.34 -22.50 9.98
C ARG A 320 10.75 -23.13 8.64
N ARG A 321 10.27 -22.60 7.52
CA ARG A 321 10.61 -23.13 6.19
C ARG A 321 12.07 -22.92 5.84
N PHE A 322 12.63 -21.76 6.16
CA PHE A 322 14.06 -21.49 5.93
C PHE A 322 14.95 -22.39 6.81
N ARG A 323 14.58 -22.64 8.07
CA ARG A 323 15.24 -23.65 8.93
C ARG A 323 15.19 -25.06 8.33
N ASN A 324 14.07 -25.44 7.73
CA ASN A 324 13.93 -26.73 7.06
C ASN A 324 14.84 -26.81 5.82
N PHE A 325 14.91 -25.74 5.02
CA PHE A 325 15.77 -25.64 3.85
C PHE A 325 17.27 -25.67 4.18
N GLU A 326 17.68 -24.99 5.26
CA GLU A 326 19.04 -25.04 5.80
C GLU A 326 19.44 -26.49 6.13
N LYS A 327 18.52 -27.25 6.72
CA LYS A 327 18.71 -28.68 7.08
C LYS A 327 18.55 -29.63 5.90
N ASN A 328 18.41 -29.12 4.67
CA ASN A 328 18.17 -29.88 3.45
C ASN A 328 16.92 -30.79 3.52
N ALA A 329 15.89 -30.36 4.27
CA ALA A 329 14.59 -31.03 4.23
C ALA A 329 13.85 -30.71 2.92
N ASP A 330 12.96 -31.62 2.53
CA ASP A 330 12.09 -31.42 1.36
C ASP A 330 11.07 -30.31 1.66
N GLU A 331 11.17 -29.21 0.92
CA GLU A 331 10.29 -28.05 1.04
C GLU A 331 10.00 -27.49 -0.38
N PRO A 332 8.82 -26.88 -0.61
CA PRO A 332 8.51 -26.28 -1.90
C PRO A 332 9.49 -25.17 -2.27
N LYS A 333 9.88 -25.14 -3.54
CA LYS A 333 10.74 -24.10 -4.13
C LYS A 333 10.11 -22.72 -4.03
N ALA A 334 8.78 -22.63 -4.06
CA ALA A 334 8.08 -21.37 -3.86
C ALA A 334 6.77 -21.53 -3.07
N VAL A 335 6.53 -20.61 -2.15
CA VAL A 335 5.34 -20.53 -1.31
C VAL A 335 4.72 -19.15 -1.44
N PHE A 336 3.49 -19.09 -1.94
CA PHE A 336 2.76 -17.86 -2.19
C PHE A 336 1.46 -17.82 -1.40
N TYR A 337 1.36 -16.84 -0.50
CA TYR A 337 0.18 -16.60 0.32
C TYR A 337 -0.53 -15.31 -0.07
N PHE A 338 -1.85 -15.37 -0.27
CA PHE A 338 -2.66 -14.23 -0.69
C PHE A 338 -3.61 -13.79 0.42
N THR A 339 -3.46 -12.55 0.88
CA THR A 339 -4.09 -12.02 2.09
C THR A 339 -4.55 -10.57 1.93
N HIS A 340 -4.80 -9.89 3.06
CA HIS A 340 -5.32 -8.53 3.16
C HIS A 340 -4.27 -7.58 3.77
N THR A 341 -4.56 -6.29 3.69
CA THR A 341 -3.74 -5.22 4.27
C THR A 341 -3.35 -5.50 5.72
N VAL A 342 -4.29 -5.94 6.56
CA VAL A 342 -4.06 -6.14 8.00
C VAL A 342 -2.98 -7.18 8.22
N THR A 343 -3.11 -8.38 7.64
CA THR A 343 -2.12 -9.46 7.81
C THR A 343 -0.75 -9.05 7.26
N LEU A 344 -0.69 -8.43 6.06
CA LEU A 344 0.58 -7.99 5.47
C LEU A 344 1.29 -6.96 6.36
N GLN A 345 0.59 -5.90 6.77
CA GLN A 345 1.13 -4.83 7.60
C GLN A 345 1.49 -5.30 9.02
N ALA A 346 0.67 -6.17 9.60
CA ALA A 346 0.93 -6.78 10.90
C ALA A 346 2.18 -7.65 10.86
N THR A 347 2.36 -8.47 9.81
CA THR A 347 3.58 -9.29 9.63
C THR A 347 4.81 -8.41 9.45
N MET A 348 4.70 -7.34 8.66
CA MET A 348 5.78 -6.34 8.55
C MET A 348 6.09 -5.70 9.91
N ALA A 349 5.08 -5.34 10.69
CA ALA A 349 5.25 -4.80 12.05
C ALA A 349 5.94 -5.81 13.00
N ALA A 350 5.59 -7.09 12.93
CA ALA A 350 6.27 -8.16 13.68
C ALA A 350 7.76 -8.29 13.32
N MET A 351 8.14 -7.88 12.11
CA MET A 351 9.51 -7.80 11.63
C MET A 351 10.19 -6.44 11.88
N GLY A 352 9.50 -5.50 12.54
CA GLY A 352 9.96 -4.14 12.78
C GLY A 352 9.98 -3.24 11.53
N ILE A 353 9.39 -3.67 10.42
CA ILE A 353 9.27 -2.87 9.19
C ILE A 353 8.24 -1.76 9.42
N GLY A 354 8.59 -0.54 9.04
CA GLY A 354 7.76 0.63 9.29
C GLY A 354 7.74 1.07 10.76
N LYS A 355 8.61 0.52 11.61
CA LYS A 355 8.78 0.97 12.99
C LYS A 355 9.78 2.11 13.04
N ASP A 356 9.28 3.30 12.73
CA ASP A 356 10.07 4.53 12.73
C ASP A 356 10.59 4.89 14.12
N LYS A 357 11.63 5.75 14.18
CA LYS A 357 12.25 6.22 15.44
C LYS A 357 11.23 6.86 16.38
N TYR A 358 10.24 7.54 15.81
CA TYR A 358 9.12 8.14 16.53
C TYR A 358 7.82 7.64 15.93
N PRO A 359 6.77 7.41 16.75
CA PRO A 359 5.47 7.00 16.24
C PRO A 359 4.86 8.09 15.35
N LEU A 360 3.99 7.68 14.43
CA LEU A 360 3.19 8.62 13.66
C LEU A 360 2.11 9.23 14.55
N LEU A 361 2.15 10.54 14.73
CA LEU A 361 1.24 11.30 15.58
C LEU A 361 0.51 12.36 14.77
N SER A 362 -0.60 12.83 15.31
CA SER A 362 -1.34 13.98 14.79
C SER A 362 -0.54 15.29 14.78
N SER A 363 0.56 15.37 15.52
CA SER A 363 1.34 16.61 15.71
C SER A 363 2.66 16.66 14.96
N ASN A 364 3.07 15.57 14.28
CA ASN A 364 4.42 15.47 13.71
C ASN A 364 4.46 15.23 12.19
N TYR A 365 3.41 15.58 11.44
CA TYR A 365 3.38 15.44 9.96
C TYR A 365 4.66 15.94 9.28
N HIS A 366 5.09 17.17 9.58
CA HIS A 366 6.31 17.74 9.00
C HIS A 366 7.60 17.04 9.42
N ALA A 367 7.67 16.55 10.67
CA ALA A 367 8.84 15.84 11.17
C ALA A 367 8.87 14.37 10.74
N ALA A 368 7.73 13.81 10.30
CA ALA A 368 7.57 12.44 9.79
C ALA A 368 7.56 12.39 8.25
N GLY A 369 8.19 13.39 7.60
CA GLY A 369 8.25 13.47 6.13
C GLY A 369 9.04 12.32 5.49
N ASP A 370 10.04 11.77 6.19
CA ASP A 370 10.91 10.67 5.80
C ASP A 370 10.52 9.32 6.43
N ARG A 371 9.31 9.24 7.01
CA ARG A 371 8.78 8.02 7.64
C ARG A 371 8.90 6.81 6.72
N THR A 372 9.26 5.68 7.30
CA THR A 372 9.28 4.39 6.60
C THR A 372 7.90 3.74 6.60
N PHE A 373 7.02 4.07 7.56
CA PHE A 373 5.60 3.68 7.51
C PHE A 373 4.80 4.56 6.54
N LYS A 374 5.05 4.36 5.25
CA LYS A 374 4.32 5.02 4.16
C LYS A 374 3.50 3.99 3.39
N THR A 375 2.20 3.91 3.67
CA THR A 375 1.38 2.77 3.24
C THR A 375 1.24 2.63 1.73
N SER A 376 1.39 3.72 0.96
CA SER A 376 1.45 3.65 -0.50
C SER A 376 2.67 2.88 -1.02
N LEU A 377 3.77 2.83 -0.27
CA LEU A 377 4.99 2.14 -0.65
C LEU A 377 5.08 0.73 -0.05
N ILE A 378 4.66 0.55 1.21
CA ILE A 378 4.83 -0.73 1.91
C ILE A 378 3.61 -1.64 1.83
N GLY A 379 2.41 -1.09 1.57
CA GLY A 379 1.21 -1.90 1.36
C GLY A 379 0.17 -1.24 0.47
N PRO A 380 0.50 -0.91 -0.79
CA PRO A 380 -0.48 -0.56 -1.83
C PRO A 380 -1.38 -1.76 -2.18
N PHE A 381 -2.27 -1.62 -3.17
CA PHE A 381 -2.82 -2.81 -3.83
C PHE A 381 -1.70 -3.70 -4.38
N ALA A 382 -1.89 -5.02 -4.35
CA ALA A 382 -0.85 -6.02 -4.68
C ALA A 382 0.49 -5.89 -3.92
N GLY A 383 0.54 -5.05 -2.87
CA GLY A 383 1.69 -4.93 -1.99
C GLY A 383 2.08 -6.30 -1.43
N ASN A 384 3.38 -6.53 -1.28
CA ASN A 384 3.90 -7.85 -0.97
C ASN A 384 5.14 -7.77 -0.08
N LEU A 385 5.36 -8.86 0.65
CA LEU A 385 6.57 -9.17 1.38
C LEU A 385 7.13 -10.46 0.79
N VAL A 386 8.29 -10.39 0.16
CA VAL A 386 8.94 -11.54 -0.50
C VAL A 386 10.31 -11.76 0.13
N ALA A 387 10.52 -12.94 0.70
CA ALA A 387 11.81 -13.37 1.19
C ALA A 387 12.38 -14.47 0.28
N VAL A 388 13.65 -14.34 -0.08
CA VAL A 388 14.34 -15.32 -0.93
C VAL A 388 15.52 -15.88 -0.17
N PHE A 389 15.53 -17.20 -0.01
CA PHE A 389 16.60 -17.95 0.63
C PHE A 389 17.58 -18.43 -0.43
N HIS A 390 18.87 -18.20 -0.19
CA HIS A 390 19.96 -18.49 -1.11
C HIS A 390 20.92 -19.48 -0.47
N ARG A 391 21.43 -20.41 -1.28
CA ARG A 391 22.51 -21.31 -0.92
C ARG A 391 23.77 -20.90 -1.66
N CYS A 392 24.81 -20.61 -0.91
CA CYS A 392 26.12 -20.19 -1.40
C CYS A 392 27.13 -21.31 -1.18
N SER A 393 27.92 -21.65 -2.19
CA SER A 393 28.99 -22.65 -2.06
C SER A 393 30.32 -22.03 -2.44
N ASN A 394 31.15 -21.72 -1.44
CA ASN A 394 32.46 -21.12 -1.61
C ASN A 394 33.53 -22.06 -1.02
N ASN A 395 34.45 -22.55 -1.86
CA ASN A 395 35.57 -23.40 -1.44
C ASN A 395 35.17 -24.62 -0.58
N GLY A 396 34.01 -25.24 -0.88
CA GLY A 396 33.49 -26.40 -0.15
C GLY A 396 32.75 -26.07 1.15
N VAL A 397 32.63 -24.79 1.52
CA VAL A 397 31.80 -24.32 2.63
C VAL A 397 30.45 -23.87 2.09
N THR A 398 29.38 -24.43 2.65
CA THR A 398 28.01 -24.00 2.37
C THR A 398 27.61 -22.91 3.35
N GLN A 399 27.18 -21.77 2.83
CA GLN A 399 26.60 -20.68 3.60
C GLN A 399 25.21 -20.36 3.05
N HIS A 400 24.38 -19.72 3.86
CA HIS A 400 23.04 -19.33 3.47
C HIS A 400 22.85 -17.84 3.60
N LYS A 401 22.14 -17.25 2.64
CA LYS A 401 21.82 -15.81 2.64
C LYS A 401 20.33 -15.60 2.41
N VAL A 402 19.79 -14.49 2.90
CA VAL A 402 18.40 -14.08 2.73
C VAL A 402 18.34 -12.67 2.19
N THR A 403 17.48 -12.45 1.21
CA THR A 403 17.08 -11.11 0.77
C THR A 403 15.59 -10.93 1.05
N LEU A 404 15.22 -9.79 1.63
CA LEU A 404 13.84 -9.43 1.93
C LEU A 404 13.41 -8.29 1.02
N HIS A 405 12.23 -8.39 0.42
CA HIS A 405 11.68 -7.38 -0.47
C HIS A 405 10.30 -6.93 -0.01
N VAL A 406 10.09 -5.61 0.02
CA VAL A 406 8.79 -4.99 0.31
C VAL A 406 8.31 -4.27 -0.95
N SER A 407 7.20 -4.73 -1.51
CA SER A 407 6.63 -4.21 -2.77
C SER A 407 7.69 -4.14 -3.88
N GLU A 408 8.41 -5.24 -4.15
CA GLU A 408 9.50 -5.32 -5.14
C GLU A 408 10.72 -4.41 -4.88
N ARG A 409 10.87 -3.84 -3.68
CA ARG A 409 12.09 -3.13 -3.24
C ARG A 409 12.87 -3.98 -2.26
N LEU A 410 14.17 -4.09 -2.46
CA LEU A 410 15.05 -4.69 -1.47
C LEU A 410 14.97 -3.89 -0.15
N TRP A 411 14.64 -4.58 0.92
CA TRP A 411 14.49 -4.00 2.24
C TRP A 411 15.83 -4.06 3.00
N PRO A 412 16.36 -2.93 3.50
CA PRO A 412 17.61 -2.91 4.24
C PRO A 412 17.40 -3.47 5.65
N VAL A 413 17.51 -4.78 5.80
CA VAL A 413 17.48 -5.42 7.11
C VAL A 413 18.68 -4.94 7.93
N SER A 414 18.42 -4.21 9.02
CA SER A 414 19.49 -3.68 9.88
C SER A 414 20.40 -4.79 10.38
N GLY A 415 21.71 -4.60 10.23
CA GLY A 415 22.75 -5.58 10.53
C GLY A 415 23.27 -6.33 9.29
N CYS A 416 22.61 -6.21 8.15
CA CYS A 416 22.98 -6.88 6.90
C CYS A 416 23.60 -5.86 5.92
N ALA A 417 24.57 -6.30 5.12
CA ALA A 417 25.24 -5.44 4.12
C ALA A 417 24.40 -5.35 2.84
N ASP A 418 24.11 -4.12 2.39
CA ASP A 418 23.39 -3.85 1.12
C ASP A 418 22.07 -4.62 0.95
N GLY A 419 21.38 -4.95 2.05
CA GLY A 419 20.12 -5.70 2.04
C GLY A 419 20.25 -7.21 1.79
N ILE A 420 21.48 -7.73 1.65
CA ILE A 420 21.79 -9.16 1.59
C ILE A 420 22.22 -9.59 3.00
N CYS A 421 21.46 -10.48 3.62
CA CYS A 421 21.73 -10.93 4.98
C CYS A 421 22.29 -12.34 5.03
N ASP A 422 23.30 -12.58 5.85
CA ASP A 422 23.63 -13.96 6.24
C ASP A 422 22.46 -14.55 7.03
N TRP A 423 22.15 -15.82 6.77
CA TRP A 423 21.00 -16.49 7.37
C TRP A 423 21.07 -16.45 8.90
N GLU A 424 22.24 -16.61 9.49
CA GLU A 424 22.44 -16.61 10.94
C GLU A 424 22.05 -15.25 11.56
N ILE A 425 22.39 -14.14 10.89
CA ILE A 425 22.03 -12.79 11.33
C ILE A 425 20.52 -12.57 11.17
N PHE A 426 19.96 -12.99 10.04
CA PHE A 426 18.53 -12.86 9.75
C PHE A 426 17.70 -13.67 10.75
N GLU A 427 18.10 -14.92 11.00
CA GLU A 427 17.46 -15.80 11.96
C GLU A 427 17.56 -15.23 13.38
N GLN A 428 18.76 -14.84 13.83
CA GLN A 428 18.93 -14.25 15.17
C GLN A 428 18.00 -13.06 15.40
N LYS A 429 17.76 -12.25 14.36
CA LYS A 429 16.91 -11.07 14.44
C LYS A 429 15.42 -11.39 14.57
N TYR A 430 14.95 -12.47 13.96
CA TYR A 430 13.51 -12.76 13.80
C TYR A 430 13.04 -14.04 14.52
N ALA A 431 13.96 -14.89 14.97
CA ALA A 431 13.67 -16.15 15.64
C ALA A 431 12.82 -15.95 16.90
N ASP A 432 13.12 -14.96 17.74
CA ASP A 432 12.36 -14.75 18.97
C ASP A 432 10.87 -14.47 18.69
N ALA A 433 10.59 -13.56 17.74
CA ALA A 433 9.21 -13.23 17.35
C ALA A 433 8.50 -14.43 16.67
N ALA A 434 9.23 -15.25 15.91
CA ALA A 434 8.73 -16.46 15.28
C ALA A 434 8.47 -17.60 16.29
N ASP A 435 9.38 -17.83 17.21
CA ASP A 435 9.40 -18.99 18.11
C ASP A 435 8.46 -18.79 19.30
N GLN A 436 8.29 -17.55 19.75
CA GLN A 436 7.31 -17.19 20.78
C GLN A 436 5.92 -16.93 20.20
N CYS A 437 5.74 -17.03 18.88
CA CYS A 437 4.47 -16.77 18.24
C CYS A 437 3.37 -17.71 18.74
N ASN A 438 2.38 -17.14 19.41
CA ASN A 438 1.20 -17.85 19.89
C ASN A 438 -0.02 -16.92 19.84
N LEU A 439 -1.19 -17.51 19.56
CA LEU A 439 -2.45 -16.79 19.42
C LEU A 439 -3.32 -16.88 20.68
N HIS A 440 -2.76 -17.25 21.84
CA HIS A 440 -3.53 -17.40 23.08
C HIS A 440 -4.17 -16.07 23.50
N PHE A 441 -3.46 -14.96 23.31
CA PHE A 441 -3.97 -13.60 23.57
C PHE A 441 -5.27 -13.27 22.83
N CYS A 442 -5.61 -13.98 21.74
CA CYS A 442 -6.85 -13.73 21.02
C CYS A 442 -8.10 -14.10 21.83
N ASN A 443 -7.99 -15.05 22.75
CA ASN A 443 -9.11 -15.54 23.57
C ASN A 443 -8.95 -15.20 25.06
N SER A 444 -7.96 -14.40 25.42
CA SER A 444 -7.69 -13.96 26.79
C SER A 444 -7.66 -12.44 26.82
N PRO A 445 -8.09 -11.80 27.93
CA PRO A 445 -7.83 -10.38 28.13
C PRO A 445 -6.32 -10.15 28.04
N ILE A 446 -5.90 -9.13 27.29
CA ILE A 446 -4.52 -8.67 27.32
C ILE A 446 -4.39 -7.83 28.60
N ASP A 447 -3.65 -8.35 29.58
CA ASP A 447 -3.27 -7.62 30.79
C ASP A 447 -2.39 -6.40 30.49
#